data_AF-A0A1Z9M2A5-F1
#
_entry.id   AF-A0A1Z9M2A5-F1
#
_cell.length_a   1.000
_cell.length_b   1.000
_cell.length_c   1.000
_cell.angle_alpha   90.00
_cell.angle_beta   90.00
_cell.angle_gamma   90.00
#
_symmetry.space_group_name_H-M   'P 1'
#
loop_
_entity.id
_entity.type
_entity.pdbx_description
1 polymer ?
#
loop_
_entity_poly.entity_id
_entity_poly.type
_entity_poly.pdbx_seq_one_letter_code
_entity_poly.pdbx_strand_id
1 'polypeptide(L)'
;MLMLEIQYMVESVKIIATVAIFFIWFIRYDNIKKEFFEYGYPTWFRDLVGILKISFSIMLHSSLDNVVAIGSIGIATLMSGAVLTHIKVKSNFRKYIASVAMLSVSAFILFNSI
;
A
#
# COMPACT_ATOMS: atom_id res chain seq x y z
N MET A 1 20.56 18.31 -12.13
CA MET A 1 20.56 18.48 -10.66
C MET A 1 19.17 18.23 -10.10
N LEU A 2 18.15 19.04 -10.45
CA LEU A 2 16.75 18.86 -10.02
C LEU A 2 16.19 17.44 -10.28
N MET A 3 16.41 16.88 -11.47
CA MET A 3 15.95 15.51 -11.80
C MET A 3 16.57 14.42 -10.91
N LEU A 4 17.83 14.61 -10.51
CA LEU A 4 18.54 13.66 -9.64
C LEU A 4 17.95 13.71 -8.21
N GLU A 5 17.61 14.90 -7.73
CA GLU A 5 16.97 15.10 -6.42
C GLU A 5 15.59 14.44 -6.35
N ILE A 6 14.78 14.58 -7.42
CA ILE A 6 13.48 13.92 -7.53
C ILE A 6 13.64 12.40 -7.49
N GLN A 7 14.62 11.84 -8.21
CA GLN A 7 14.86 10.40 -8.20
C GLN A 7 15.20 9.87 -6.80
N TYR A 8 16.11 10.52 -6.07
CA TYR A 8 16.44 10.11 -4.70
C TYR A 8 15.26 10.22 -3.74
N MET A 9 14.41 11.24 -3.94
CA MET A 9 13.19 11.40 -3.17
C MET A 9 12.20 10.26 -3.45
N VAL A 10 11.99 9.89 -4.72
CA VAL A 10 11.10 8.79 -5.12
C VAL A 10 11.59 7.47 -4.53
N GLU A 11 12.89 7.17 -4.62
CA GLU A 11 13.47 5.95 -4.03
C GLU A 11 13.29 5.90 -2.51
N SER A 12 13.52 7.02 -1.82
CA SER A 12 13.28 7.12 -0.38
C SER A 12 11.81 6.83 -0.02
N VAL A 13 10.88 7.36 -0.81
CA VAL A 13 9.44 7.13 -0.62
C VAL A 13 9.06 5.66 -0.88
N LYS A 14 9.63 5.00 -1.89
CA LYS A 14 9.44 3.55 -2.14
C LYS A 14 9.88 2.71 -0.94
N ILE A 15 11.02 3.05 -0.35
CA ILE A 15 11.54 2.37 0.85
C ILE A 15 10.58 2.56 2.02
N ILE A 16 10.16 3.80 2.31
CA ILE A 16 9.22 4.10 3.40
C ILE A 16 7.90 3.35 3.21
N ALA A 17 7.35 3.35 2.00
CA ALA A 17 6.13 2.61 1.65
C ALA A 17 6.26 1.11 1.95
N THR A 18 7.40 0.52 1.57
CA THR A 18 7.66 -0.91 1.76
C THR A 18 7.78 -1.26 3.24
N VAL A 19 8.56 -0.48 4.00
CA VAL A 19 8.71 -0.68 5.45
C VAL A 19 7.36 -0.51 6.16
N ALA A 20 6.54 0.47 5.76
CA ALA A 20 5.21 0.67 6.33
C ALA A 20 4.28 -0.54 6.07
N ILE A 21 4.30 -1.10 4.85
CA ILE A 21 3.53 -2.30 4.52
C ILE A 21 4.00 -3.48 5.39
N PHE A 22 5.31 -3.72 5.51
CA PHE A 22 5.84 -4.81 6.32
C PHE A 22 5.54 -4.62 7.81
N PHE A 23 5.66 -3.41 8.33
CA PHE A 23 5.32 -3.12 9.72
C PHE A 23 3.86 -3.46 10.03
N ILE A 24 2.94 -3.12 9.14
CA ILE A 24 1.52 -3.44 9.34
C ILE A 24 1.25 -4.94 9.20
N TRP A 25 1.81 -5.59 8.17
CA TRP A 25 1.48 -6.97 7.83
C TRP A 25 2.28 -8.03 8.58
N PHE A 26 3.46 -7.71 9.09
CA PHE A 26 4.27 -8.64 9.89
C PHE A 26 4.19 -8.31 11.38
N ILE A 27 4.42 -7.05 11.76
CA ILE A 27 4.50 -6.68 13.18
C ILE A 27 3.11 -6.49 13.78
N ARG A 28 2.18 -5.86 13.05
CA ARG A 28 0.80 -5.63 13.50
C ARG A 28 -0.22 -6.61 12.93
N TYR A 29 0.22 -7.82 12.57
CA TYR A 29 -0.65 -8.80 11.93
C TYR A 29 -1.89 -9.19 12.78
N ASP A 30 -1.75 -9.22 14.11
CA ASP A 30 -2.88 -9.47 15.01
C ASP A 30 -3.97 -8.40 14.94
N ASN A 31 -3.60 -7.13 14.71
CA ASN A 31 -4.58 -6.07 14.46
C ASN A 31 -5.32 -6.32 13.14
N ILE A 32 -4.60 -6.71 12.09
CA ILE A 32 -5.19 -7.01 10.78
C ILE A 32 -6.17 -8.18 10.86
N LYS A 33 -5.83 -9.24 11.61
CA LYS A 33 -6.75 -10.37 11.84
C LYS A 33 -8.05 -9.91 12.50
N LYS A 34 -7.97 -9.04 13.51
CA LYS A 34 -9.16 -8.47 14.19
C LYS A 34 -9.98 -7.59 13.26
N GLU A 35 -9.33 -6.69 12.51
CA GLU A 35 -9.99 -5.79 11.56
C GLU A 35 -10.76 -6.56 10.47
N PHE A 36 -10.13 -7.55 9.83
CA PHE A 36 -10.80 -8.35 8.79
C PHE A 36 -11.97 -9.17 9.34
N PHE A 37 -11.88 -9.66 10.58
CA PHE A 37 -12.98 -10.31 11.27
C PHE A 37 -14.14 -9.33 11.53
N GLU A 38 -13.85 -8.13 12.05
CA GLU A 38 -14.83 -7.06 12.25
C GLU A 38 -15.49 -6.60 10.94
N TYR A 39 -14.76 -6.65 9.82
CA TYR A 39 -15.29 -6.30 8.49
C TYR A 39 -16.16 -7.41 7.89
N GLY A 40 -16.22 -8.59 8.51
CA GLY A 40 -16.96 -9.75 8.00
C GLY A 40 -16.32 -10.38 6.76
N TYR A 41 -15.01 -10.20 6.55
CA TYR A 41 -14.29 -10.81 5.43
C TYR A 41 -13.68 -12.16 5.80
N PRO A 42 -13.65 -13.12 4.86
CA PRO A 42 -13.06 -14.43 5.10
C PRO A 42 -11.53 -14.35 5.19
N THR A 43 -10.93 -15.31 5.91
CA THR A 43 -9.48 -15.37 6.14
C THR A 43 -8.66 -15.47 4.85
N TRP A 44 -9.15 -16.21 3.86
CA TRP A 44 -8.47 -16.34 2.56
C TRP A 44 -8.34 -14.98 1.84
N PHE A 45 -9.33 -14.10 1.98
CA PHE A 45 -9.31 -12.78 1.35
C PHE A 45 -8.28 -11.88 2.04
N ARG A 46 -8.18 -11.93 3.37
CA ARG A 46 -7.13 -11.28 4.14
C ARG A 46 -5.74 -11.72 3.66
N ASP A 47 -5.54 -13.03 3.54
CA ASP A 47 -4.23 -13.58 3.19
C ASP A 47 -3.85 -13.24 1.74
N LEU A 48 -4.82 -13.27 0.81
CA LEU A 48 -4.64 -12.78 -0.56
C LEU A 48 -4.22 -11.30 -0.60
N VAL A 49 -4.91 -10.43 0.15
CA VAL A 49 -4.57 -9.01 0.24
C VAL A 49 -3.15 -8.82 0.79
N GLY A 50 -2.76 -9.62 1.79
CA GLY A 50 -1.41 -9.59 2.37
C GLY A 50 -0.33 -9.97 1.36
N ILE A 51 -0.52 -11.09 0.66
CA ILE A 51 0.40 -11.56 -0.39
C ILE A 51 0.56 -10.48 -1.45
N LEU A 52 -0.55 -9.94 -1.97
CA LEU A 52 -0.51 -8.91 -3.01
C LEU A 52 0.19 -7.63 -2.53
N LYS A 53 -0.08 -7.14 -1.31
CA LYS A 53 0.59 -5.95 -0.78
C LYS A 53 2.10 -6.12 -0.69
N ILE A 54 2.55 -7.28 -0.20
CA ILE A 54 3.97 -7.60 -0.09
C ILE A 54 4.59 -7.69 -1.48
N SER A 55 3.98 -8.45 -2.40
CA SER A 55 4.46 -8.56 -3.78
C SER A 55 4.57 -7.20 -4.47
N PHE A 56 3.53 -6.37 -4.39
CA PHE A 56 3.55 -5.03 -5.01
C PHE A 56 4.56 -4.09 -4.35
N SER A 57 4.78 -4.19 -3.04
CA SER A 57 5.83 -3.40 -2.37
C SER A 57 7.24 -3.77 -2.83
N ILE A 58 7.49 -5.05 -3.11
CA ILE A 58 8.78 -5.50 -3.64
C ILE A 58 8.95 -5.02 -5.08
N MET A 59 7.87 -5.05 -5.89
CA MET A 59 7.89 -4.54 -7.27
C MET A 59 8.29 -3.06 -7.37
N LEU A 60 8.05 -2.24 -6.34
CA LEU A 60 8.48 -0.83 -6.32
C LEU A 60 9.99 -0.65 -6.46
N HIS A 61 10.79 -1.64 -6.06
CA HIS A 61 12.26 -1.62 -6.08
C HIS A 61 12.86 -2.27 -7.35
N SER A 62 12.02 -2.59 -8.34
CA SER A 62 12.50 -3.12 -9.62
C SER A 62 13.30 -2.07 -10.39
N SER A 63 14.31 -2.52 -11.14
CA SER A 63 15.02 -1.70 -12.12
C SER A 63 14.22 -1.46 -13.41
N LEU A 64 13.06 -2.11 -13.56
CA LEU A 64 12.16 -1.98 -14.70
C LEU A 64 10.98 -1.08 -14.33
N ASP A 65 10.89 0.09 -14.96
CA ASP A 65 9.85 1.08 -14.67
C ASP A 65 8.42 0.52 -14.81
N ASN A 66 8.20 -0.34 -15.82
CA ASN A 66 6.93 -1.04 -16.00
C ASN A 66 6.53 -1.89 -14.78
N VAL A 67 7.50 -2.51 -14.11
CA VAL A 67 7.25 -3.32 -12.90
C VAL A 67 6.94 -2.41 -11.71
N VAL A 68 7.64 -1.27 -11.59
CA VAL A 68 7.35 -0.24 -10.57
C VAL A 68 5.94 0.33 -10.75
N ALA A 69 5.53 0.59 -12.00
CA ALA A 69 4.19 1.06 -12.34
C ALA A 69 3.12 0.01 -11.97
N ILE A 70 3.34 -1.26 -12.30
CA ILE A 70 2.43 -2.37 -11.90
C ILE A 70 2.31 -2.45 -10.38
N GLY A 71 3.43 -2.39 -9.65
CA GLY A 71 3.43 -2.38 -8.19
C GLY A 71 2.66 -1.19 -7.62
N SER A 72 2.87 0.01 -8.16
CA SER A 72 2.20 1.23 -7.72
C SER A 72 0.69 1.19 -7.97
N ILE A 73 0.25 0.74 -9.16
CA ILE A 73 -1.16 0.54 -9.49
C ILE A 73 -1.78 -0.51 -8.55
N GLY A 74 -1.10 -1.64 -8.34
CA GLY A 74 -1.57 -2.69 -7.44
C GLY A 74 -1.80 -2.19 -6.01
N ILE A 75 -0.85 -1.43 -5.45
CA ILE A 75 -1.01 -0.79 -4.14
C ILE A 75 -2.20 0.17 -4.15
N ALA A 76 -2.31 1.04 -5.16
CA ALA A 76 -3.40 2.00 -5.27
C ALA A 76 -4.78 1.32 -5.33
N THR A 77 -4.90 0.21 -6.07
CA THR A 77 -6.13 -0.60 -6.14
C THR A 77 -6.48 -1.18 -4.77
N LEU A 78 -5.50 -1.75 -4.05
CA LEU A 78 -5.74 -2.32 -2.72
C LEU A 78 -6.07 -1.24 -1.67
N MET A 79 -5.44 -0.07 -1.75
CA MET A 79 -5.76 1.06 -0.87
C MET A 79 -7.16 1.60 -1.14
N SER A 80 -7.57 1.67 -2.42
CA SER A 80 -8.93 2.07 -2.79
C SER A 80 -9.96 1.10 -2.20
N GLY A 81 -9.71 -0.21 -2.31
CA GLY A 81 -10.53 -1.24 -1.66
C GLY A 81 -10.62 -1.05 -0.15
N ALA A 82 -9.49 -0.78 0.52
CA ALA A 82 -9.46 -0.53 1.96
C ALA A 82 -10.27 0.72 2.35
N VAL A 83 -10.11 1.84 1.64
CA VAL A 83 -10.90 3.07 1.87
C VAL A 83 -12.39 2.77 1.73
N LEU A 84 -12.79 2.06 0.68
CA LEU A 84 -14.19 1.67 0.47
C LEU A 84 -14.72 0.77 1.60
N THR A 85 -13.94 -0.21 2.07
CA THR A 85 -14.30 -1.02 3.25
C THR A 85 -14.54 -0.13 4.46
N HIS A 86 -13.61 0.78 4.75
CA HIS A 86 -13.69 1.67 5.91
C HIS A 86 -14.90 2.61 5.87
N ILE A 87 -15.27 3.10 4.69
CA ILE A 87 -16.51 3.87 4.47
C ILE A 87 -17.73 2.97 4.69
N LYS A 88 -17.75 1.75 4.12
CA LYS A 88 -18.85 0.80 4.24
C LYS A 88 -19.13 0.42 5.70
N VAL A 89 -18.09 0.17 6.50
CA VAL A 89 -18.23 -0.18 7.92
C VAL A 89 -18.36 1.05 8.84
N LYS A 90 -18.47 2.26 8.28
CA LYS A 90 -18.58 3.54 9.00
C LYS A 90 -17.51 3.71 10.07
N SER A 91 -16.29 3.30 9.75
CA SER A 91 -15.17 3.36 10.68
C SER A 91 -14.72 4.81 10.91
N ASN A 92 -14.15 5.08 12.08
CA ASN A 92 -13.65 6.41 12.43
C ASN A 92 -12.51 6.82 11.46
N PHE A 93 -12.47 8.10 11.05
CA PHE A 93 -11.51 8.65 10.09
C PHE A 93 -10.05 8.31 10.41
N ARG A 94 -9.70 8.30 11.70
CA ARG A 94 -8.36 7.93 12.18
C ARG A 94 -7.94 6.50 11.80
N LYS A 95 -8.88 5.57 11.58
CA LYS A 95 -8.57 4.18 11.24
C LYS A 95 -8.14 4.00 9.79
N TYR A 96 -8.60 4.85 8.86
CA TYR A 96 -8.31 4.67 7.43
C TYR A 96 -7.38 5.74 6.84
N ILE A 97 -6.90 6.69 7.65
CA ILE A 97 -5.92 7.69 7.21
C ILE A 97 -4.65 7.06 6.63
N ALA A 98 -4.23 5.91 7.16
CA ALA A 98 -3.09 5.16 6.64
C ALA A 98 -3.33 4.68 5.20
N SER A 99 -4.56 4.23 4.88
CA SER A 99 -4.91 3.80 3.53
C SER A 99 -4.97 4.96 2.54
N VAL A 100 -5.48 6.12 2.96
CA VAL A 100 -5.49 7.34 2.14
C VAL A 100 -4.08 7.85 1.89
N ALA A 101 -3.24 7.90 2.93
CA ALA A 101 -1.84 8.30 2.80
C ALA A 101 -1.08 7.39 1.85
N MET A 102 -1.23 6.06 1.98
CA MET A 102 -0.58 5.13 1.04
C MET A 102 -1.13 5.22 -0.38
N LEU A 103 -2.42 5.57 -0.56
CA LEU A 103 -2.97 5.83 -1.89
C LEU A 103 -2.27 7.02 -2.54
N SER A 104 -2.13 8.14 -1.82
CA SER A 104 -1.38 9.31 -2.30
C SER A 104 0.09 8.99 -2.60
N VAL A 105 0.75 8.22 -1.73
CA VAL A 105 2.14 7.77 -1.94
C VAL A 105 2.26 6.91 -3.20
N SER A 106 1.37 5.94 -3.39
CA SER A 106 1.40 5.08 -4.58
C SER A 106 1.12 5.84 -5.87
N ALA A 107 0.22 6.84 -5.85
CA ALA A 107 -0.03 7.71 -6.98
C ALA A 107 1.18 8.60 -7.32
N PHE A 108 1.88 9.10 -6.30
CA PHE A 108 3.10 9.87 -6.48
C PHE A 108 4.22 9.03 -7.11
N ILE A 109 4.43 7.80 -6.64
CA ILE A 109 5.43 6.89 -7.24
C ILE A 109 5.04 6.57 -8.68
N LEU A 110 3.77 6.24 -8.95
CA LEU A 110 3.28 5.92 -10.29
C LEU A 110 3.53 7.07 -11.28
N PHE A 111 3.20 8.31 -10.89
CA PHE A 111 3.40 9.49 -11.74
C PHE A 111 4.86 9.71 -12.13
N ASN A 112 5.81 9.34 -11.28
CA ASN A 112 7.25 9.47 -11.57
C ASN A 112 7.85 8.22 -12.24
N SER A 113 7.08 7.14 -12.40
CA SER A 113 7.55 5.89 -13.03
C SER A 113 7.02 5.70 -14.46
N ILE A 114 6.25 6.66 -14.98
CA ILE A 114 5.66 6.67 -16.32
C ILE A 114 6.37 7.71 -17.18
#